data_AF-A0A947CR33-F1
#
_entry.id   AF-A0A947CR33-F1
#
_cell.length_a   1.000
_cell.length_b   1.000
_cell.length_c   1.000
_cell.angle_alpha   90.00
_cell.angle_beta   90.00
_cell.angle_gamma   90.00
#
_symmetry.space_group_name_H-M   'P 1'
#
loop_
_entity.id
_entity.type
_entity.pdbx_description
1 polymer ?
#
loop_
_entity_poly.entity_id
_entity_poly.type
_entity_poly.pdbx_seq_one_letter_code
_entity_poly.pdbx_strand_id
1 'polypeptide(L)'
;MVSRQAVPEQVVAQVRGSLGTSRTACAGTAAAFLLRQLADKTGLPHSPTAERLLFTLGQANNGADVDRLGHWFDANTPTLRQLGLRVVARRVAFKTPWVLDWVGSGNGFRGAVLQTNQYKLYAGRLPYAPRHHAVALAVDGEGRKQRVAMVDPWPGSEPMAKPPDELERAHRASKYGTVLIHWTGWR
;
A
#
# COMPACT_ATOMS: atom_id res chain seq x y z
N MET A 1 -28.66 -16.82 2.75
CA MET A 1 -28.42 -15.37 2.98
C MET A 1 -27.26 -15.26 3.95
N VAL A 2 -26.03 -15.08 3.46
CA VAL A 2 -24.84 -15.09 4.34
C VAL A 2 -24.62 -13.67 4.87
N SER A 3 -24.72 -13.55 6.19
CA SER A 3 -24.52 -12.31 6.94
C SER A 3 -23.09 -11.79 6.71
N ARG A 4 -22.96 -10.52 6.30
CA ARG A 4 -21.66 -9.82 6.25
C ARG A 4 -21.25 -9.54 7.69
N GLN A 5 -20.40 -10.38 8.26
CA GLN A 5 -19.81 -10.11 9.58
C GLN A 5 -18.98 -8.83 9.48
N ALA A 6 -19.34 -7.85 10.31
CA ALA A 6 -18.53 -6.66 10.55
C ALA A 6 -17.16 -7.10 11.07
N VAL A 7 -16.10 -6.54 10.49
CA VAL A 7 -14.73 -6.77 10.95
C VAL A 7 -14.65 -6.35 12.43
N PRO A 8 -14.23 -7.24 13.35
CA PRO A 8 -14.23 -6.93 14.77
C PRO A 8 -13.34 -5.72 15.08
N GLU A 9 -13.82 -4.82 15.92
CA GLU A 9 -13.13 -3.60 16.36
C GLU A 9 -11.73 -3.89 16.96
N GLN A 10 -11.55 -5.09 17.50
CA GLN A 10 -10.27 -5.62 18.00
C GLN A 10 -9.23 -5.84 16.88
N VAL A 11 -9.65 -6.23 15.67
CA VAL A 11 -8.75 -6.35 14.50
C VAL A 11 -8.31 -4.96 14.03
N VAL A 12 -9.22 -3.97 14.06
CA VAL A 12 -8.91 -2.56 13.76
C VAL A 12 -7.96 -1.96 14.80
N ALA A 13 -8.14 -2.30 16.09
CA ALA A 13 -7.26 -1.85 17.17
C ALA A 13 -5.87 -2.53 17.14
N GLN A 14 -5.79 -3.80 16.74
CA GLN A 14 -4.54 -4.53 16.63
C GLN A 14 -3.68 -4.03 15.45
N VAL A 15 -4.31 -3.60 14.35
CA VAL A 15 -3.65 -2.87 13.23
C VAL A 15 -3.12 -1.50 13.68
N ARG A 16 -3.82 -0.82 14.60
CA ARG A 16 -3.37 0.46 15.17
C ARG A 16 -2.17 0.33 16.12
N GLY A 17 -2.04 -0.80 16.83
CA GLY A 17 -1.00 -1.03 17.83
C GLY A 17 0.36 -1.52 17.29
N SER A 18 0.41 -2.11 16.09
CA SER A 18 1.63 -2.75 15.56
C SER A 18 2.45 -1.87 14.59
N LEU A 19 1.99 -0.67 14.26
CA LEU A 19 2.68 0.25 13.36
C LEU A 19 3.68 1.12 14.13
N GLY A 20 4.76 0.51 14.61
CA GLY A 20 5.97 1.22 14.99
C GLY A 20 6.62 1.86 13.76
N THR A 21 6.01 2.89 13.20
CA THR A 21 6.53 3.60 12.03
C THR A 21 7.79 4.38 12.43
N SER A 22 8.93 4.09 11.79
CA SER A 22 9.93 5.14 11.69
C SER A 22 9.30 6.30 10.90
N ARG A 23 9.42 7.55 11.39
CA ARG A 23 8.74 8.76 10.85
C ARG A 23 9.06 9.06 9.37
N THR A 24 9.85 8.21 8.72
CA THR A 24 10.37 8.40 7.37
C THR A 24 10.00 7.27 6.41
N ALA A 25 9.35 6.18 6.82
CA ALA A 25 9.18 4.96 5.99
C ALA A 25 7.78 4.73 5.38
N CYS A 26 7.10 5.79 4.94
CA CYS A 26 5.71 5.70 4.48
C CYS A 26 5.55 4.75 3.28
N ALA A 27 6.50 4.72 2.33
CA ALA A 27 6.39 3.86 1.15
C ALA A 27 6.44 2.38 1.52
N GLY A 28 7.33 2.01 2.44
CA GLY A 28 7.42 0.64 2.91
C GLY A 28 6.22 0.20 3.75
N THR A 29 5.71 1.07 4.63
CA THR A 29 4.49 0.76 5.40
C THR A 29 3.27 0.60 4.48
N ALA A 30 3.13 1.48 3.47
CA ALA A 30 2.10 1.35 2.44
C ALA A 30 2.23 0.03 1.65
N ALA A 31 3.46 -0.35 1.27
CA ALA A 31 3.71 -1.62 0.57
C ALA A 31 3.39 -2.84 1.45
N ALA A 32 3.78 -2.81 2.72
CA ALA A 32 3.49 -3.89 3.67
C ALA A 32 1.98 -4.09 3.86
N PHE A 33 1.21 -3.00 3.91
CA PHE A 33 -0.25 -3.05 3.93
C PHE A 33 -0.81 -3.76 2.67
N LEU A 34 -0.34 -3.37 1.47
CA LEU A 34 -0.77 -3.98 0.21
C LEU A 34 -0.44 -5.47 0.14
N LEU A 35 0.76 -5.86 0.59
CA LEU A 35 1.19 -7.26 0.56
C LEU A 35 0.33 -8.14 1.47
N ARG A 36 -0.07 -7.63 2.65
CA ARG A 36 -1.03 -8.33 3.52
C ARG A 36 -2.38 -8.50 2.85
N GLN A 37 -2.93 -7.42 2.29
CA GLN A 37 -4.22 -7.47 1.61
C GLN A 37 -4.22 -8.46 0.42
N LEU A 38 -3.13 -8.50 -0.36
CA LEU A 38 -2.96 -9.47 -1.44
C LEU A 38 -2.83 -10.91 -0.92
N ALA A 39 -2.15 -11.12 0.20
CA ALA A 39 -2.05 -12.43 0.85
C ALA A 39 -3.43 -12.91 1.32
N ASP A 40 -4.22 -12.03 1.96
CA ASP A 40 -5.58 -12.35 2.44
C ASP A 40 -6.49 -12.80 1.29
N LYS A 41 -6.44 -12.08 0.16
CA LYS A 41 -7.23 -12.43 -1.04
C LYS A 41 -6.84 -13.78 -1.66
N THR A 42 -5.61 -14.22 -1.44
CA THR A 42 -5.08 -15.47 -2.01
C THR A 42 -5.20 -16.63 -1.03
N GLY A 43 -5.69 -16.39 0.19
CA GLY A 43 -5.83 -17.40 1.24
C GLY A 43 -4.49 -17.86 1.80
N LEU A 44 -3.44 -17.05 1.62
CA LEU A 44 -2.10 -17.41 2.05
C LEU A 44 -1.97 -17.20 3.57
N PRO A 45 -1.56 -18.21 4.34
CA PRO A 45 -1.49 -18.08 5.80
C PRO A 45 -0.44 -17.04 6.21
N HIS A 46 -0.78 -16.19 7.19
CA HIS A 46 0.18 -15.26 7.80
C HIS A 46 1.27 -16.03 8.54
N SER A 47 2.43 -16.12 7.91
CA SER A 47 3.64 -16.72 8.49
C SER A 47 4.39 -15.67 9.34
N PRO A 48 4.89 -16.02 10.55
CA PRO A 48 5.74 -15.13 11.33
C PRO A 48 6.99 -14.67 10.55
N THR A 49 7.53 -15.51 9.68
CA THR A 49 8.65 -15.16 8.80
C THR A 49 8.25 -14.13 7.76
N ALA A 50 7.06 -14.28 7.16
CA ALA A 50 6.53 -13.28 6.24
C ALA A 50 6.28 -11.95 6.95
N GLU A 51 5.69 -11.95 8.14
CA GLU A 51 5.46 -10.71 8.89
C GLU A 51 6.75 -10.02 9.32
N ARG A 52 7.79 -10.77 9.71
CA ARG A 52 9.12 -10.19 9.98
C ARG A 52 9.71 -9.55 8.73
N LEU A 53 9.59 -10.20 7.57
CA LEU A 53 10.05 -9.64 6.31
C LEU A 53 9.30 -8.34 5.96
N LEU A 54 7.97 -8.34 6.09
CA LEU A 54 7.13 -7.15 5.87
C LEU A 54 7.40 -6.04 6.89
N PHE A 55 7.78 -6.38 8.12
CA PHE A 55 8.21 -5.38 9.10
C PHE A 55 9.48 -4.66 8.65
N THR A 56 10.40 -5.33 7.96
CA THR A 56 11.61 -4.68 7.42
C THR A 56 11.28 -3.59 6.39
N LEU A 57 10.16 -3.69 5.68
CA LEU A 57 9.70 -2.63 4.77
C LEU A 57 9.41 -1.33 5.52
N GLY A 58 8.85 -1.40 6.73
CA GLY A 58 8.54 -0.22 7.56
C GLY A 58 9.76 0.51 8.14
N GLN A 59 10.97 0.07 7.80
CA GLN A 59 12.23 0.69 8.22
C GLN A 59 12.73 1.67 7.15
N ALA A 60 13.31 2.79 7.58
CA ALA A 60 13.75 3.87 6.70
C ALA A 60 14.71 3.45 5.58
N ASN A 61 15.59 2.47 5.82
CA ASN A 61 16.54 2.00 4.81
C ASN A 61 15.86 1.32 3.62
N ASN A 62 14.67 0.76 3.83
CA ASN A 62 13.95 -0.02 2.84
C ASN A 62 12.73 0.73 2.29
N GLY A 63 12.05 1.51 3.13
CA GLY A 63 10.73 2.05 2.84
C GLY A 63 10.61 3.57 2.85
N ALA A 64 11.73 4.31 2.86
CA ALA A 64 11.64 5.77 2.96
C ALA A 64 11.03 6.46 1.74
N ASP A 65 11.22 5.86 0.56
CA ASP A 65 10.71 6.35 -0.70
C ASP A 65 10.46 5.17 -1.66
N VAL A 66 9.89 5.47 -2.82
CA VAL A 66 9.55 4.48 -3.84
C VAL A 66 10.77 3.87 -4.55
N ASP A 67 11.94 4.54 -4.51
CA ASP A 67 13.15 4.03 -5.15
C ASP A 67 13.80 2.95 -4.27
N ARG A 68 13.93 3.23 -2.96
CA ARG A 68 14.35 2.23 -1.96
C ARG A 68 13.39 1.04 -1.90
N LEU A 69 12.09 1.31 -2.00
CA LEU A 69 11.08 0.26 -2.06
C LEU A 69 11.28 -0.64 -3.29
N GLY A 70 11.56 -0.05 -4.45
CA GLY A 70 11.88 -0.80 -5.68
C GLY A 70 13.08 -1.73 -5.47
N HIS A 71 14.19 -1.19 -4.95
CA HIS A 71 15.39 -1.97 -4.64
C HIS A 71 15.13 -3.09 -3.62
N TRP A 72 14.31 -2.84 -2.61
CA TRP A 72 13.94 -3.87 -1.65
C TRP A 72 13.19 -5.02 -2.33
N PHE A 73 12.26 -4.72 -3.24
CA PHE A 73 11.56 -5.77 -3.98
C PHE A 73 12.51 -6.56 -4.89
N ASP A 74 13.43 -5.90 -5.59
CA ASP A 74 14.42 -6.57 -6.44
C ASP A 74 15.25 -7.57 -5.63
N ALA A 75 15.68 -7.18 -4.42
CA ALA A 75 16.45 -8.02 -3.52
C ALA A 75 15.65 -9.17 -2.88
N ASN A 76 14.37 -8.93 -2.55
CA ASN A 76 13.57 -9.86 -1.74
C ASN A 76 12.56 -10.70 -2.53
N THR A 77 12.43 -10.49 -3.85
CA THR A 77 11.52 -11.28 -4.71
C THR A 77 11.72 -12.80 -4.58
N PRO A 78 12.96 -13.36 -4.56
CA PRO A 78 13.15 -14.79 -4.36
C PRO A 78 12.59 -15.29 -3.02
N THR A 79 12.84 -14.55 -1.94
CA THR A 79 12.34 -14.89 -0.59
C THR A 79 10.83 -14.79 -0.51
N LEU A 80 10.23 -13.75 -1.10
CA LEU A 80 8.77 -13.61 -1.18
C LEU A 80 8.14 -14.81 -1.90
N ARG A 81 8.73 -15.27 -3.01
CA ARG A 81 8.26 -16.47 -3.73
C ARG A 81 8.37 -17.75 -2.90
N GLN A 82 9.46 -17.93 -2.14
CA GLN A 82 9.63 -19.07 -1.24
C GLN A 82 8.58 -19.07 -0.12
N LEU A 83 8.17 -17.88 0.35
CA LEU A 83 7.09 -17.69 1.31
C LEU A 83 5.70 -17.77 0.67
N GLY A 84 5.60 -18.08 -0.63
CA GLY A 84 4.36 -18.17 -1.38
C GLY A 84 3.78 -16.83 -1.85
N LEU A 85 4.35 -15.70 -1.44
CA LEU A 85 4.00 -14.36 -1.91
C LEU A 85 4.50 -14.15 -3.34
N ARG A 86 3.71 -14.62 -4.32
CA ARG A 86 4.02 -14.50 -5.75
C ARG A 86 3.62 -13.12 -6.25
N VAL A 87 4.43 -12.13 -5.94
CA VAL A 87 4.22 -10.74 -6.35
C VAL A 87 5.29 -10.29 -7.34
N VAL A 88 4.90 -9.37 -8.22
CA VAL A 88 5.80 -8.61 -9.07
C VAL A 88 5.61 -7.14 -8.74
N ALA A 89 6.72 -6.47 -8.41
CA ALA A 89 6.78 -5.04 -8.19
C ALA A 89 7.53 -4.36 -9.33
N ARG A 90 7.11 -3.17 -9.74
CA ARG A 90 7.78 -2.38 -10.78
C ARG A 90 7.74 -0.90 -10.47
N ARG A 91 8.91 -0.26 -10.47
CA ARG A 91 9.05 1.20 -10.39
C ARG A 91 8.68 1.84 -11.73
N VAL A 92 7.75 2.80 -11.70
CA VAL A 92 7.25 3.53 -12.88
C VAL A 92 6.92 4.99 -12.57
N ALA A 93 6.76 5.83 -13.59
CA ALA A 93 6.37 7.23 -13.45
C ALA A 93 5.05 7.55 -14.19
N PHE A 94 3.99 6.78 -13.90
CA PHE A 94 2.71 6.93 -14.58
C PHE A 94 1.81 7.97 -13.91
N LYS A 95 1.03 8.70 -14.72
CA LYS A 95 0.06 9.68 -14.22
C LYS A 95 -0.99 9.01 -13.34
N THR A 96 -1.48 9.72 -12.33
CA THR A 96 -2.45 9.19 -11.34
C THR A 96 -3.67 8.52 -11.96
N PRO A 97 -4.35 9.08 -12.99
CA PRO A 97 -5.52 8.42 -13.58
C PRO A 97 -5.20 7.03 -14.14
N TRP A 98 -4.06 6.88 -14.82
CA TRP A 98 -3.63 5.59 -15.36
C TRP A 98 -3.39 4.57 -14.25
N VAL A 99 -2.77 5.00 -13.14
CA VAL A 99 -2.53 4.10 -12.00
C VAL A 99 -3.83 3.67 -11.34
N LEU A 100 -4.78 4.59 -11.18
CA LEU A 100 -6.12 4.29 -10.66
C LEU A 100 -6.84 3.27 -11.53
N ASP A 101 -6.84 3.46 -12.85
CA ASP A 101 -7.48 2.54 -13.80
C ASP A 101 -6.79 1.16 -13.78
N TRP A 102 -5.46 1.13 -13.73
CA TRP A 102 -4.69 -0.10 -13.69
C TRP A 102 -4.96 -0.90 -12.41
N VAL A 103 -5.01 -0.24 -11.25
CA VAL A 103 -5.37 -0.85 -9.95
C VAL A 103 -6.81 -1.35 -9.98
N GLY A 104 -7.76 -0.50 -10.42
CA GLY A 104 -9.17 -0.83 -10.51
C GLY A 104 -9.46 -2.05 -11.39
N SER A 105 -8.74 -2.18 -12.50
CA SER A 105 -8.85 -3.32 -13.42
C SER A 105 -8.25 -4.62 -12.87
N GLY A 106 -7.60 -4.60 -11.71
CA GLY A 106 -6.92 -5.74 -11.10
C GLY A 106 -7.80 -6.68 -10.29
N ASN A 107 -9.09 -6.36 -10.11
CA ASN A 107 -10.04 -7.15 -9.29
C ASN A 107 -9.54 -7.47 -7.86
N GLY A 108 -8.67 -6.62 -7.31
CA GLY A 108 -8.05 -6.82 -5.99
C GLY A 108 -6.72 -7.57 -5.99
N PHE A 109 -6.18 -7.94 -7.15
CA PHE A 109 -4.85 -8.56 -7.29
C PHE A 109 -3.78 -7.56 -7.73
N ARG A 110 -4.12 -6.27 -7.80
CA ARG A 110 -3.22 -5.17 -8.12
C ARG A 110 -3.32 -4.11 -7.03
N GLY A 111 -2.19 -3.49 -6.74
CA GLY A 111 -2.09 -2.32 -5.88
C GLY A 111 -0.92 -1.44 -6.31
N ALA A 112 -0.88 -0.21 -5.80
CA ALA A 112 0.20 0.70 -6.12
C ALA A 112 0.60 1.50 -4.89
N VAL A 113 1.91 1.76 -4.74
CA VAL A 113 2.43 2.74 -3.78
C VAL A 113 2.79 4.00 -4.55
N LEU A 114 2.12 5.10 -4.21
CA LEU A 114 2.36 6.40 -4.83
C LEU A 114 3.16 7.25 -3.88
N GLN A 115 4.30 7.75 -4.33
CA GLN A 115 4.99 8.84 -3.67
C GLN A 115 4.14 10.11 -3.79
N THR A 116 3.88 10.76 -2.68
CA THR A 116 3.06 11.97 -2.62
C THR A 116 3.79 13.05 -1.84
N ASN A 117 3.13 14.20 -1.71
CA ASN A 117 3.52 15.26 -0.81
C ASN A 117 2.39 15.43 0.20
N GLN A 118 2.64 15.10 1.48
CA GLN A 118 1.61 15.08 2.52
C GLN A 118 0.93 16.45 2.68
N TYR A 119 1.71 17.53 2.62
CA TYR A 119 1.18 18.89 2.72
C TYR A 119 0.15 19.16 1.61
N LYS A 120 0.43 18.73 0.38
CA LYS A 120 -0.49 18.90 -0.75
C LYS A 120 -1.69 17.97 -0.71
N LEU A 121 -1.51 16.75 -0.18
CA LEU A 121 -2.57 15.74 -0.06
C LEU A 121 -3.63 16.16 0.96
N TYR A 122 -3.20 16.71 2.10
CA TYR A 122 -4.10 17.15 3.17
C TYR A 122 -4.34 18.66 3.20
N ALA A 123 -3.95 19.38 2.14
CA ALA A 123 -4.08 20.84 2.05
C ALA A 123 -3.57 21.58 3.30
N GLY A 124 -2.43 21.16 3.84
CA GLY A 124 -1.81 21.76 5.03
C GLY A 124 -2.47 21.46 6.38
N ARG A 125 -3.47 20.56 6.43
CA ARG A 125 -4.18 20.21 7.68
C ARG A 125 -3.36 19.40 8.69
N LEU A 126 -2.20 18.87 8.28
CA LEU A 126 -1.33 18.09 9.16
C LEU A 126 -0.09 18.91 9.56
N PRO A 127 0.30 18.87 10.85
CA PRO A 127 1.31 19.78 11.42
C PRO A 127 2.74 19.48 10.96
N TYR A 128 2.97 18.38 10.25
CA TYR A 128 4.28 17.97 9.76
C TYR A 128 4.16 17.42 8.33
N ALA A 129 5.09 17.81 7.46
CA ALA A 129 5.19 17.32 6.10
C ALA A 129 6.56 16.66 5.91
N PRO A 130 6.67 15.31 5.99
CA PRO A 130 7.89 14.63 5.64
C PRO A 130 8.22 14.96 4.17
N ARG A 131 9.52 15.15 3.88
CA ARG A 131 9.99 15.43 2.52
C ARG A 131 9.58 14.33 1.53
N HIS A 132 9.39 13.11 2.03
CA HIS A 132 8.96 11.95 1.28
C HIS A 132 7.76 11.35 1.99
N HIS A 133 6.58 11.43 1.35
CA HIS A 133 5.36 10.76 1.79
C HIS A 133 4.94 9.74 0.75
N ALA A 134 4.20 8.72 1.15
CA ALA A 134 3.63 7.77 0.21
C ALA A 134 2.33 7.15 0.74
N VAL A 135 1.45 6.78 -0.19
CA VAL A 135 0.15 6.16 0.10
C VAL A 135 0.01 4.88 -0.71
N ALA A 136 -0.81 3.96 -0.21
CA ALA A 136 -1.20 2.75 -0.91
C ALA A 136 -2.54 2.95 -1.65
N LEU A 137 -2.65 2.38 -2.84
CA LEU A 137 -3.88 2.22 -3.60
C LEU A 137 -4.18 0.74 -3.77
N ALA A 138 -5.41 0.34 -3.49
CA ALA A 138 -5.91 -1.02 -3.69
C ALA A 138 -7.38 -1.02 -4.04
N VAL A 139 -7.88 -2.14 -4.55
CA VAL A 139 -9.33 -2.32 -4.70
C VAL A 139 -9.91 -2.83 -3.39
N ASP A 140 -10.87 -2.07 -2.84
CA ASP A 140 -11.72 -2.49 -1.74
C ASP A 140 -13.10 -2.95 -2.27
N GLY A 141 -13.70 -3.91 -1.57
CA GLY A 141 -15.00 -4.49 -1.90
C GLY A 141 -14.98 -5.73 -2.82
N GLU A 142 -16.19 -6.20 -3.15
CA GLU A 142 -16.44 -7.43 -3.92
C GLU A 142 -17.44 -7.20 -5.06
N GLY A 143 -17.23 -7.90 -6.17
CA GLY A 143 -18.09 -7.86 -7.35
C GLY A 143 -18.29 -6.45 -7.90
N ARG A 144 -19.54 -6.06 -8.17
CA ARG A 144 -19.90 -4.75 -8.73
C ARG A 144 -19.70 -3.56 -7.76
N LYS A 145 -19.32 -3.80 -6.51
CA LYS A 145 -19.07 -2.76 -5.50
C LYS A 145 -17.58 -2.44 -5.35
N GLN A 146 -16.72 -3.01 -6.20
CA GLN A 146 -15.28 -2.76 -6.17
C GLN A 146 -14.96 -1.31 -6.51
N ARG A 147 -14.16 -0.68 -5.66
CA ARG A 147 -13.66 0.68 -5.86
C ARG A 147 -12.20 0.74 -5.47
N VAL A 148 -11.45 1.59 -6.15
CA VAL A 148 -10.10 1.92 -5.70
C VAL A 148 -10.24 2.73 -4.41
N ALA A 149 -9.61 2.23 -3.36
CA ALA A 149 -9.46 2.87 -2.06
C ALA A 149 -8.00 3.32 -1.89
N MET A 150 -7.79 4.28 -0.99
CA MET A 150 -6.48 4.78 -0.63
C MET A 150 -6.25 4.55 0.86
N VAL A 151 -5.06 4.05 1.21
CA VAL A 151 -4.60 3.95 2.60
C VAL A 151 -3.38 4.83 2.76
N ASP A 152 -3.46 5.73 3.72
CA ASP A 152 -2.32 6.51 4.15
C ASP A 152 -1.75 5.88 5.43
N PRO A 153 -0.45 5.49 5.43
CA PRO A 153 0.19 4.87 6.58
C PRO A 153 0.55 5.87 7.70
N TRP A 154 0.27 7.17 7.53
CA TRP A 154 0.56 8.18 8.54
C TRP A 154 -0.29 7.97 9.81
N PRO A 155 0.27 8.16 11.02
CA PRO A 155 -0.52 8.06 12.24
C PRO A 155 -1.71 9.03 12.24
N GLY A 156 -2.91 8.51 12.47
CA GLY A 156 -4.15 9.28 12.53
C GLY A 156 -4.83 9.53 11.19
N SER A 157 -4.29 9.06 10.06
CA SER A 157 -5.05 9.04 8.80
C SER A 157 -6.00 7.85 8.75
N GLU A 158 -7.23 8.11 8.32
CA GLU A 158 -8.24 7.07 8.09
C GLU A 158 -8.14 6.52 6.66
N PRO A 159 -8.40 5.20 6.47
CA PRO A 159 -8.58 4.65 5.14
C PRO A 159 -9.67 5.40 4.36
N MET A 160 -9.39 5.73 3.11
CA MET A 160 -10.33 6.47 2.26
C MET A 160 -10.94 5.53 1.21
N ALA A 161 -12.26 5.35 1.27
CA ALA A 161 -13.02 4.51 0.33
C ALA A 161 -12.95 4.99 -1.14
N LYS A 162 -12.52 6.25 -1.35
CA LYS A 162 -12.17 6.83 -2.65
C LYS A 162 -10.95 7.74 -2.44
N PRO A 163 -9.93 7.68 -3.33
CA PRO A 163 -8.86 8.65 -3.33
C PRO A 163 -9.38 10.09 -3.42
N PRO A 164 -8.81 11.02 -2.63
CA PRO A 164 -9.22 12.42 -2.67
C PRO A 164 -8.76 13.08 -3.97
N ASP A 165 -9.46 14.13 -4.39
CA ASP A 165 -9.16 14.84 -5.65
C ASP A 165 -7.75 15.49 -5.61
N GLU A 166 -7.26 15.79 -4.41
CA GLU A 166 -5.91 16.30 -4.15
C GLU A 166 -4.79 15.31 -4.46
N LEU A 167 -5.09 14.01 -4.57
CA LEU A 167 -4.09 12.97 -4.79
C LEU A 167 -3.27 13.22 -6.05
N GLU A 168 -3.92 13.61 -7.16
CA GLU A 168 -3.20 13.87 -8.41
C GLU A 168 -2.20 15.01 -8.25
N ARG A 169 -2.61 16.10 -7.59
CA ARG A 169 -1.74 17.24 -7.33
C ARG A 169 -0.56 16.85 -6.45
N ALA A 170 -0.79 16.03 -5.42
CA ALA A 170 0.25 15.55 -4.53
C ALA A 170 1.23 14.59 -5.23
N HIS A 171 0.72 13.66 -6.03
CA HIS A 171 1.51 12.69 -6.80
C HIS A 171 2.34 13.37 -7.91
N ARG A 172 1.74 14.32 -8.63
CA ARG A 172 2.42 15.16 -9.64
C ARG A 172 3.59 15.94 -9.02
N ALA A 173 3.41 16.48 -7.81
CA ALA A 173 4.48 17.19 -7.11
C ALA A 173 5.69 16.30 -6.81
N SER A 174 5.47 14.99 -6.68
CA SER A 174 6.51 13.97 -6.50
C SER A 174 6.93 13.32 -7.84
N LYS A 175 6.73 14.02 -8.97
CA LYS A 175 7.10 13.57 -10.32
C LYS A 175 6.51 12.20 -10.69
N TYR A 176 5.31 11.92 -10.19
CA TYR A 176 4.61 10.66 -10.42
C TYR A 176 5.35 9.40 -9.93
N GLY A 177 6.18 9.51 -8.89
CA GLY A 177 6.88 8.36 -8.32
C GLY A 177 5.92 7.25 -7.88
N THR A 178 5.96 6.09 -8.54
CA THR A 178 5.05 4.96 -8.27
C THR A 178 5.79 3.62 -8.26
N VAL A 179 5.41 2.72 -7.35
CA VAL A 179 5.67 1.28 -7.45
C VAL A 179 4.35 0.55 -7.67
N LEU A 180 4.21 -0.11 -8.83
CA LEU A 180 3.10 -1.00 -9.10
C LEU A 180 3.39 -2.36 -8.48
N ILE A 181 2.42 -2.97 -7.81
CA ILE A 181 2.53 -4.29 -7.18
C ILE A 181 1.35 -5.12 -7.66
N HIS A 182 1.62 -6.33 -8.17
CA HIS A 182 0.54 -7.25 -8.52
C HIS A 182 0.88 -8.68 -8.18
N TRP A 183 -0.16 -9.44 -7.87
CA TRP A 183 -0.07 -10.88 -7.66
C TRP A 183 -0.01 -11.62 -9.00
N THR A 184 0.87 -12.61 -9.10
CA THR A 184 1.06 -13.46 -10.29
C THR A 184 0.84 -14.95 -10.00
N GLY A 185 0.40 -15.32 -8.81
CA GLY A 185 0.01 -16.70 -8.51
C GLY A 185 -1.29 -17.05 -9.24
N TRP A 186 -1.24 -18.13 -10.03
CA TRP A 186 -2.36 -18.63 -10.83
C TRP A 186 -3.53 -19.06 -9.94
N ARG A 187 -4.75 -18.83 -10.43
CA ARG A 187 -5.92 -19.69 -10.18
C ARG A 187 -6.14 -20.51 -11.43
#